data_AF-A0A972AI08-F1
#
_entry.id   AF-A0A972AI08-F1
#
_cell.length_a   1.000
_cell.length_b   1.000
_cell.length_c   1.000
_cell.angle_alpha   90.00
_cell.angle_beta   90.00
_cell.angle_gamma   90.00
#
_symmetry.space_group_name_H-M   'P 1'
#
loop_
_entity.id
_entity.type
_entity.pdbx_description
1 polymer ?
#
loop_
_entity_poly.entity_id
_entity_poly.type
_entity_poly.pdbx_seq_one_letter_code
_entity_poly.pdbx_strand_id
1 'polypeptide(L)'
;MMKKLMMTWLFSLLFLSLCLPLAQADGERSVPPQEVVDHIATHYASYDLEDYILINGTPSGDYAFVMVKQGTARVLLGYHLENGKMKYWLKSANAVPQGAPNAYFMRHSRGLHISAGNSDKVYTDDLGFTISRLEPKAEEFVQQRVAYHWEKGGFKLFSYMDRDIYWCDAYVQEDKVSFYDLAYGLNLGRVYGVLQRELRYVNFAALPKTYEAARKSLTLAPEIPAGELSANKIKFTGGQKFPVYSGPGTHYLRAANDKAMVSTNDWIQVFGQENGWILIQYDLDSQHMRMGYIEAAALPKNTRVNSLALYGQSFTLAAPVTLTDDPLFSRSALASLPQGQTVNRLSSMGSWAYVETLVNNKPARGFVPQVSLHLTTPAPTSTPSIPAGQLYNGSFGFANYEGTVTISLNADQTLYDIRVYVKEPAAWKARQEGTDYLLGYQLYQNNQASALAKTAPDMDGFTVYVLNASKAQGATTLGLVPIFSRSNVKADETITIQLP
;
A
#
# COMPACT_ATOMS: atom_id res chain seq x y z
N MET A 1 -43.26 76.21 -19.23
CA MET A 1 -43.99 76.72 -18.05
C MET A 1 -44.19 75.54 -17.09
N MET A 2 -43.65 75.65 -15.86
CA MET A 2 -43.98 74.92 -14.61
C MET A 2 -44.07 73.37 -14.63
N LYS A 3 -43.09 72.65 -14.07
CA LYS A 3 -42.97 72.19 -12.66
C LYS A 3 -44.03 71.17 -12.17
N LYS A 4 -43.54 69.93 -12.01
CA LYS A 4 -43.52 69.09 -10.77
C LYS A 4 -44.74 68.27 -10.30
N LEU A 5 -44.36 67.02 -9.93
CA LEU A 5 -44.84 66.10 -8.87
C LEU A 5 -46.23 65.44 -9.10
N MET A 6 -46.49 64.17 -8.77
CA MET A 6 -45.95 63.33 -7.68
C MET A 6 -46.34 61.83 -7.86
N MET A 7 -45.48 60.90 -7.42
CA MET A 7 -45.73 59.62 -6.69
C MET A 7 -46.77 58.57 -7.23
N THR A 8 -46.63 57.23 -7.17
CA THR A 8 -45.80 56.25 -6.43
C THR A 8 -46.13 54.83 -6.96
N TRP A 9 -45.11 53.98 -7.17
CA TRP A 9 -44.99 52.52 -6.88
C TRP A 9 -46.11 51.51 -7.21
N LEU A 10 -45.79 50.52 -8.07
CA LEU A 10 -45.93 49.07 -7.78
C LEU A 10 -45.15 48.22 -8.81
N PHE A 11 -43.96 47.74 -8.44
CA PHE A 11 -43.29 46.62 -9.10
C PHE A 11 -43.40 45.43 -8.15
N SER A 12 -44.23 44.45 -8.44
CA SER A 12 -44.32 43.20 -7.66
C SER A 12 -44.93 42.08 -8.51
N LEU A 13 -44.17 40.98 -8.62
CA LEU A 13 -44.56 39.61 -8.94
C LEU A 13 -45.31 39.34 -10.26
N LEU A 14 -44.54 38.91 -11.27
CA LEU A 14 -45.06 38.09 -12.37
C LEU A 14 -43.98 37.15 -12.91
N PHE A 15 -43.62 36.14 -12.11
CA PHE A 15 -42.95 34.91 -12.58
C PHE A 15 -43.30 33.77 -11.61
N LEU A 16 -44.57 33.35 -11.60
CA LEU A 16 -44.97 32.14 -10.89
C LEU A 16 -46.24 31.54 -11.51
N SER A 17 -46.10 30.88 -12.65
CA SER A 17 -47.09 29.90 -13.14
C SER A 17 -46.68 29.33 -14.49
N LEU A 18 -46.05 28.15 -14.48
CA LEU A 18 -46.25 27.06 -15.45
C LEU A 18 -45.22 25.95 -15.15
N CYS A 19 -45.51 25.17 -14.12
CA CYS A 19 -45.02 23.81 -14.01
C CYS A 19 -46.13 23.02 -13.31
N LEU A 20 -46.71 22.06 -14.04
CA LEU A 20 -47.24 20.75 -13.61
C LEU A 20 -48.17 20.22 -14.73
N PRO A 21 -48.37 18.90 -14.90
CA PRO A 21 -47.94 17.80 -14.03
C PRO A 21 -47.22 16.64 -14.76
N LEU A 22 -46.32 15.94 -14.06
CA LEU A 22 -46.13 14.50 -14.21
C LEU A 22 -46.10 13.90 -12.81
N ALA A 23 -47.01 12.97 -12.57
CA ALA A 23 -47.23 12.32 -11.29
C ALA A 23 -46.26 11.15 -11.11
N GLN A 24 -45.51 11.13 -10.00
CA GLN A 24 -45.49 10.04 -9.00
C GLN A 24 -44.37 10.23 -7.96
N ALA A 25 -44.77 10.09 -6.69
CA ALA A 25 -44.03 9.73 -5.48
C ALA A 25 -42.97 10.70 -4.88
N ASP A 26 -43.42 11.41 -3.85
CA ASP A 26 -42.75 11.87 -2.63
C ASP A 26 -41.32 12.44 -2.69
N GLY A 27 -41.25 13.78 -2.67
CA GLY A 27 -40.10 14.55 -2.24
C GLY A 27 -40.37 16.04 -2.44
N GLU A 28 -40.49 16.81 -1.36
CA GLU A 28 -40.56 18.27 -1.44
C GLU A 28 -39.35 18.77 -2.24
N ARG A 29 -39.57 19.26 -3.47
CA ARG A 29 -38.52 19.92 -4.24
C ARG A 29 -38.04 21.11 -3.44
N SER A 30 -36.82 21.01 -2.93
CA SER A 30 -36.21 22.09 -2.18
C SER A 30 -35.95 23.28 -3.12
N VAL A 31 -36.08 24.49 -2.62
CA VAL A 31 -35.77 25.71 -3.39
C VAL A 31 -34.38 26.19 -2.97
N PRO A 32 -33.48 26.56 -3.92
CA PRO A 32 -32.17 27.08 -3.55
C PRO A 32 -32.31 28.40 -2.77
N PRO A 33 -31.58 28.57 -1.65
CA PRO A 33 -31.58 29.83 -0.91
C PRO A 33 -30.89 30.94 -1.71
N GLN A 34 -31.15 32.20 -1.35
CA GLN A 34 -30.72 33.35 -2.14
C GLN A 34 -29.21 33.39 -2.38
N GLU A 35 -28.38 33.04 -1.39
CA GLU A 35 -26.93 33.03 -1.56
C GLU A 35 -26.43 32.01 -2.59
N VAL A 36 -27.17 30.90 -2.79
CA VAL A 36 -26.87 29.91 -3.83
C VAL A 36 -27.26 30.46 -5.20
N VAL A 37 -28.44 31.10 -5.29
CA VAL A 37 -28.90 31.77 -6.51
C VAL A 37 -27.93 32.87 -6.94
N ASP A 38 -27.49 33.71 -6.01
CA ASP A 38 -26.54 34.80 -6.26
C ASP A 38 -25.17 34.26 -6.73
N HIS A 39 -24.69 33.18 -6.11
CA HIS A 39 -23.45 32.52 -6.52
C HIS A 39 -23.54 31.99 -7.96
N ILE A 40 -24.65 31.33 -8.32
CA ILE A 40 -24.89 30.82 -9.68
C ILE A 40 -24.98 31.97 -10.68
N ALA A 41 -25.78 33.01 -10.37
CA ALA A 41 -25.92 34.18 -11.23
C ALA A 41 -24.57 34.89 -11.48
N THR A 42 -23.68 34.89 -10.50
CA THR A 42 -22.36 35.54 -10.60
C THR A 42 -21.35 34.72 -11.41
N HIS A 43 -21.28 33.39 -11.19
CA HIS A 43 -20.19 32.55 -11.70
C HIS A 43 -20.60 31.63 -12.86
N TYR A 44 -21.90 31.46 -13.06
CA TYR A 44 -22.50 30.52 -14.02
C TYR A 44 -23.66 31.20 -14.78
N ALA A 45 -23.57 32.51 -15.04
CA ALA A 45 -24.62 33.30 -15.69
C ALA A 45 -25.10 32.74 -17.05
N SER A 46 -24.24 32.00 -17.76
CA SER A 46 -24.54 31.37 -19.04
C SER A 46 -25.10 29.94 -18.92
N TYR A 47 -25.36 29.47 -17.71
CA TYR A 47 -25.91 28.15 -17.41
C TYR A 47 -27.33 28.27 -16.86
N ASP A 48 -28.19 27.32 -17.21
CA ASP A 48 -29.51 27.15 -16.61
C ASP A 48 -29.40 26.35 -15.32
N LEU A 49 -30.15 26.74 -14.29
CA LEU A 49 -30.39 25.91 -13.11
C LEU A 49 -31.28 24.73 -13.52
N GLU A 50 -30.77 23.51 -13.37
CA GLU A 50 -31.47 22.30 -13.77
C GLU A 50 -32.22 21.66 -12.61
N ASP A 51 -31.57 21.52 -11.45
CA ASP A 51 -32.21 21.03 -10.23
C ASP A 51 -31.42 21.40 -8.96
N TYR A 52 -32.06 21.31 -7.80
CA TYR A 52 -31.50 21.57 -6.47
C TYR A 52 -31.97 20.53 -5.46
N ILE A 53 -31.08 20.11 -4.57
CA ILE A 53 -31.42 19.24 -3.44
C ILE A 53 -30.70 19.65 -2.16
N LEU A 54 -31.43 19.61 -1.06
CA LEU A 54 -30.91 19.77 0.30
C LEU A 54 -30.80 18.40 0.98
N ILE A 55 -29.62 18.11 1.52
CA ILE A 55 -29.33 16.96 2.37
C ILE A 55 -29.05 17.48 3.78
N ASN A 56 -30.08 17.43 4.62
CA ASN A 56 -30.00 17.84 6.01
C ASN A 56 -29.69 16.67 6.95
N GLY A 57 -29.08 16.99 8.11
CA GLY A 57 -28.89 16.04 9.20
C GLY A 57 -27.66 15.14 9.08
N THR A 58 -26.69 15.47 8.22
CA THR A 58 -25.41 14.74 8.24
C THR A 58 -24.62 15.06 9.51
N PRO A 59 -23.75 14.15 10.00
CA PRO A 59 -22.87 14.41 11.15
C PRO A 59 -21.94 15.61 11.01
N SER A 60 -21.72 16.13 9.79
CA SER A 60 -20.84 17.28 9.55
C SER A 60 -21.59 18.56 9.19
N GLY A 61 -22.93 18.56 9.26
CA GLY A 61 -23.76 19.71 8.89
C GLY A 61 -24.60 19.45 7.64
N ASP A 62 -25.40 20.44 7.27
CA ASP A 62 -26.27 20.32 6.10
C ASP A 62 -25.49 20.60 4.81
N TYR A 63 -25.81 19.86 3.76
CA TYR A 63 -25.22 20.02 2.44
C TYR A 63 -26.30 20.29 1.42
N ALA A 64 -26.00 21.10 0.42
CA ALA A 64 -26.86 21.31 -0.71
C ALA A 64 -26.12 21.05 -2.02
N PHE A 65 -26.83 20.56 -3.02
CA PHE A 65 -26.27 20.28 -4.33
C PHE A 65 -27.14 20.93 -5.41
N VAL A 66 -26.48 21.46 -6.41
CA VAL A 66 -27.10 22.11 -7.57
C VAL A 66 -26.56 21.47 -8.83
N MET A 67 -27.44 21.18 -9.79
CA MET A 67 -27.04 20.95 -11.17
C MET A 67 -27.28 22.21 -11.99
N VAL A 68 -26.23 22.68 -12.66
CA VAL A 68 -26.33 23.72 -13.68
C VAL A 68 -25.93 23.15 -15.03
N LYS A 69 -26.57 23.60 -16.10
CA LYS A 69 -26.31 23.11 -17.46
C LYS A 69 -26.09 24.23 -18.48
N GLN A 70 -25.26 23.97 -19.47
CA GLN A 70 -25.10 24.81 -20.65
C GLN A 70 -25.10 23.90 -21.88
N GLY A 71 -26.17 23.94 -22.66
CA GLY A 71 -26.40 22.97 -23.73
C GLY A 71 -26.49 21.55 -23.15
N THR A 72 -25.61 20.67 -23.60
CA THR A 72 -25.51 19.26 -23.13
C THR A 72 -24.51 19.07 -22.00
N ALA A 73 -23.76 20.12 -21.62
CA ALA A 73 -22.78 20.06 -20.55
C ALA A 73 -23.43 20.37 -19.20
N ARG A 74 -23.17 19.55 -18.19
CA ARG A 74 -23.61 19.70 -16.80
C ARG A 74 -22.45 19.86 -15.85
N VAL A 75 -22.69 20.61 -14.79
CA VAL A 75 -21.78 20.78 -13.66
C VAL A 75 -22.57 20.59 -12.37
N LEU A 76 -22.07 19.73 -11.49
CA LEU A 76 -22.52 19.63 -10.11
C LEU A 76 -21.79 20.65 -9.25
N LEU A 77 -22.55 21.46 -8.53
CA LEU A 77 -22.06 22.37 -7.51
C LEU A 77 -22.50 21.86 -6.14
N GLY A 78 -21.61 21.95 -5.15
CA GLY A 78 -21.90 21.58 -3.77
C GLY A 78 -21.68 22.75 -2.82
N TYR A 79 -22.58 22.84 -1.85
CA TYR A 79 -22.62 23.84 -0.79
C TYR A 79 -22.70 23.15 0.58
N HIS A 80 -22.14 23.80 1.59
CA HIS A 80 -22.10 23.33 2.96
C HIS A 80 -22.59 24.44 3.88
N LEU A 81 -23.48 24.11 4.81
CA LEU A 81 -24.07 25.08 5.71
C LEU A 81 -23.04 25.50 6.76
N GLU A 82 -22.63 26.76 6.73
CA GLU A 82 -21.72 27.35 7.71
C GLU A 82 -22.31 28.65 8.24
N ASN A 83 -22.45 28.76 9.57
CA ASN A 83 -23.01 29.94 10.23
C ASN A 83 -24.36 30.39 9.65
N GLY A 84 -25.23 29.42 9.32
CA GLY A 84 -26.57 29.69 8.80
C GLY A 84 -26.64 30.08 7.32
N LYS A 85 -25.54 29.97 6.56
CA LYS A 85 -25.51 30.24 5.11
C LYS A 85 -24.88 29.09 4.33
N MET A 86 -25.40 28.84 3.13
CA MET A 86 -24.84 27.85 2.21
C MET A 86 -23.56 28.38 1.56
N LYS A 87 -22.40 27.83 1.95
CA LYS A 87 -21.10 28.18 1.36
C LYS A 87 -20.67 27.17 0.32
N TYR A 88 -20.27 27.66 -0.85
CA TYR A 88 -19.75 26.87 -1.95
C TYR A 88 -18.46 26.11 -1.55
N TRP A 89 -18.36 24.82 -1.87
CA TRP A 89 -17.17 24.00 -1.57
C TRP A 89 -16.82 22.94 -2.63
N LEU A 90 -17.66 22.77 -3.66
CA LEU A 90 -17.47 21.72 -4.68
C LEU A 90 -17.93 22.19 -6.06
N LYS A 91 -17.12 21.88 -7.07
CA LYS A 91 -17.49 21.86 -8.50
C LYS A 91 -17.01 20.56 -9.11
N SER A 92 -17.89 19.84 -9.80
CA SER A 92 -17.53 18.65 -10.56
C SER A 92 -18.40 18.48 -11.80
N ALA A 93 -17.78 18.50 -12.98
CA ALA A 93 -18.44 18.07 -14.22
C ALA A 93 -18.37 16.54 -14.40
N ASN A 94 -17.43 15.87 -13.72
CA ASN A 94 -17.17 14.44 -13.90
C ASN A 94 -18.08 13.57 -13.05
N ALA A 95 -18.63 14.10 -11.95
CA ALA A 95 -19.50 13.37 -11.03
C ALA A 95 -20.94 13.18 -11.56
N VAL A 96 -21.27 13.66 -12.76
CA VAL A 96 -22.63 13.67 -13.29
C VAL A 96 -22.70 13.14 -14.72
N PRO A 97 -23.84 12.54 -15.13
CA PRO A 97 -24.06 12.16 -16.51
C PRO A 97 -24.24 13.40 -17.40
N GLN A 98 -23.56 13.40 -18.54
CA GLN A 98 -23.60 14.48 -19.54
C GLN A 98 -24.64 14.16 -20.63
N GLY A 99 -25.04 15.15 -21.44
CA GLY A 99 -25.97 14.94 -22.57
C GLY A 99 -27.42 15.35 -22.31
N ALA A 100 -28.24 15.42 -23.34
CA ALA A 100 -29.69 15.65 -23.24
C ALA A 100 -30.44 14.33 -22.93
N PRO A 101 -31.68 14.33 -22.40
CA PRO A 101 -32.49 15.44 -21.92
C PRO A 101 -32.06 15.82 -20.50
N ASN A 102 -32.91 16.52 -19.75
CA ASN A 102 -32.60 16.98 -18.40
C ASN A 102 -32.29 15.82 -17.43
N ALA A 103 -31.48 16.12 -16.43
CA ALA A 103 -31.26 15.27 -15.26
C ALA A 103 -31.91 15.91 -14.02
N TYR A 104 -32.27 15.08 -13.04
CA TYR A 104 -32.88 15.53 -11.80
C TYR A 104 -32.31 14.76 -10.60
N PHE A 105 -32.45 15.35 -9.42
CA PHE A 105 -32.10 14.73 -8.15
C PHE A 105 -33.27 13.90 -7.62
N MET A 106 -32.93 12.78 -6.99
CA MET A 106 -33.84 12.00 -6.15
C MET A 106 -33.18 11.84 -4.80
N ARG A 107 -33.86 12.26 -3.73
CA ARG A 107 -33.35 12.03 -2.38
C ARG A 107 -33.40 10.54 -2.06
N HIS A 108 -32.38 10.04 -1.37
CA HIS A 108 -32.45 8.71 -0.80
C HIS A 108 -33.43 8.72 0.37
N SER A 109 -34.22 7.66 0.49
CA SER A 109 -35.13 7.49 1.63
C SER A 109 -34.89 6.14 2.27
N ARG A 110 -34.81 6.13 3.59
CA ARG A 110 -34.61 4.95 4.41
C ARG A 110 -35.60 3.85 4.03
N GLY A 111 -35.09 2.64 3.82
CA GLY A 111 -35.89 1.48 3.45
C GLY A 111 -36.18 1.35 1.96
N LEU A 112 -35.85 2.35 1.12
CA LEU A 112 -35.92 2.19 -0.34
C LEU A 112 -34.73 1.40 -0.86
N HIS A 113 -34.99 0.56 -1.87
CA HIS A 113 -33.97 -0.24 -2.54
C HIS A 113 -32.93 0.64 -3.22
N ILE A 114 -31.66 0.24 -3.07
CA ILE A 114 -30.52 1.01 -3.56
C ILE A 114 -30.29 0.76 -5.05
N SER A 115 -30.30 -0.52 -5.43
CA SER A 115 -29.81 -0.99 -6.72
C SER A 115 -30.29 -2.41 -6.96
N ALA A 116 -30.65 -2.74 -8.20
CA ALA A 116 -30.90 -4.11 -8.61
C ALA A 116 -29.61 -4.96 -8.56
N GLY A 117 -28.45 -4.31 -8.67
CA GLY A 117 -27.09 -4.82 -8.41
C GLY A 117 -26.93 -5.58 -7.09
N ASN A 118 -27.84 -5.35 -6.13
CA ASN A 118 -27.89 -6.04 -4.85
C ASN A 118 -29.33 -6.00 -4.30
N SER A 119 -30.16 -6.98 -4.70
CA SER A 119 -31.62 -7.00 -4.52
C SER A 119 -32.13 -6.78 -3.09
N ASP A 120 -31.28 -7.01 -2.07
CA ASP A 120 -31.72 -7.04 -0.66
C ASP A 120 -31.18 -5.83 0.15
N LYS A 121 -30.56 -4.85 -0.51
CA LYS A 121 -30.00 -3.68 0.17
C LYS A 121 -30.87 -2.45 -0.03
N VAL A 122 -31.19 -1.83 1.10
CA VAL A 122 -31.96 -0.59 1.21
C VAL A 122 -31.11 0.49 1.86
N TYR A 123 -31.43 1.76 1.60
CA TYR A 123 -30.80 2.88 2.30
C TYR A 123 -31.11 2.79 3.80
N THR A 124 -30.09 3.04 4.63
CA THR A 124 -30.24 3.02 6.10
C THR A 124 -30.81 4.31 6.67
N ASP A 125 -30.73 5.38 5.89
CA ASP A 125 -31.09 6.76 6.24
C ASP A 125 -31.26 7.57 4.94
N ASP A 126 -31.54 8.86 5.09
CA ASP A 126 -31.88 9.77 3.99
C ASP A 126 -30.70 10.66 3.57
N LEU A 127 -29.47 10.29 3.94
CA LEU A 127 -28.26 11.11 3.81
C LEU A 127 -27.59 10.93 2.43
N GLY A 128 -28.35 11.00 1.35
CA GLY A 128 -27.80 10.95 0.01
C GLY A 128 -28.79 11.28 -1.08
N PHE A 129 -28.30 11.21 -2.31
CA PHE A 129 -29.09 11.50 -3.51
C PHE A 129 -28.62 10.70 -4.72
N THR A 130 -29.55 10.48 -5.63
CA THR A 130 -29.31 9.95 -6.97
C THR A 130 -29.50 11.05 -8.00
N ILE A 131 -28.61 11.12 -8.98
CA ILE A 131 -28.80 11.94 -10.19
C ILE A 131 -29.26 10.99 -11.29
N SER A 132 -30.44 11.26 -11.85
CA SER A 132 -31.05 10.48 -12.93
C SER A 132 -31.16 11.33 -14.18
N ARG A 133 -30.53 10.90 -15.28
CA ARG A 133 -30.78 11.45 -16.63
C ARG A 133 -31.81 10.57 -17.33
N LEU A 134 -32.88 11.19 -17.80
CA LEU A 134 -33.96 10.50 -18.50
C LEU A 134 -33.56 10.09 -19.92
N GLU A 135 -34.35 9.22 -20.53
CA GLU A 135 -34.22 8.84 -21.92
C GLU A 135 -34.76 9.97 -22.83
N PRO A 136 -34.04 10.41 -23.88
CA PRO A 136 -34.46 11.54 -24.71
C PRO A 136 -35.83 11.40 -25.37
N LYS A 137 -36.29 10.15 -25.58
CA LYS A 137 -37.53 9.83 -26.31
C LYS A 137 -38.61 9.23 -25.41
N ALA A 138 -38.31 9.03 -24.13
CA ALA A 138 -39.22 8.42 -23.17
C ALA A 138 -38.91 8.95 -21.77
N GLU A 139 -39.52 10.08 -21.42
CA GLU A 139 -39.23 10.85 -20.20
C GLU A 139 -39.55 10.10 -18.89
N GLU A 140 -40.14 8.92 -18.96
CA GLU A 140 -40.39 8.03 -17.82
C GLU A 140 -39.26 7.02 -17.55
N PHE A 141 -38.34 6.83 -18.49
CA PHE A 141 -37.23 5.87 -18.34
C PHE A 141 -35.93 6.56 -17.98
N VAL A 142 -35.29 6.09 -16.91
CA VAL A 142 -33.94 6.53 -16.54
C VAL A 142 -32.93 5.89 -17.49
N GLN A 143 -32.17 6.71 -18.21
CA GLN A 143 -31.11 6.26 -19.13
C GLN A 143 -29.78 6.09 -18.40
N GLN A 144 -29.44 7.06 -17.54
CA GLN A 144 -28.24 7.03 -16.73
C GLN A 144 -28.59 7.42 -15.30
N ARG A 145 -27.95 6.76 -14.35
CA ARG A 145 -28.00 7.19 -12.95
C ARG A 145 -26.65 7.06 -12.27
N VAL A 146 -26.43 7.94 -11.31
CA VAL A 146 -25.31 7.85 -10.37
C VAL A 146 -25.77 8.29 -9.00
N ALA A 147 -25.52 7.47 -7.99
CA ALA A 147 -25.96 7.69 -6.62
C ALA A 147 -24.78 7.96 -5.70
N TYR A 148 -24.97 8.95 -4.81
CA TYR A 148 -24.01 9.33 -3.80
C TYR A 148 -24.66 9.31 -2.41
N HIS A 149 -24.03 8.61 -1.47
CA HIS A 149 -24.55 8.44 -0.12
C HIS A 149 -23.48 8.82 0.91
N TRP A 150 -23.92 9.38 2.04
CA TRP A 150 -23.01 9.79 3.11
C TRP A 150 -22.38 8.57 3.78
N GLU A 151 -21.05 8.46 3.72
CA GLU A 151 -20.29 7.45 4.44
C GLU A 151 -18.98 8.04 4.97
N LYS A 152 -18.63 7.71 6.23
CA LYS A 152 -17.30 8.01 6.81
C LYS A 152 -16.84 9.46 6.58
N GLY A 153 -17.74 10.44 6.78
CA GLY A 153 -17.42 11.87 6.71
C GLY A 153 -17.50 12.53 5.33
N GLY A 154 -18.15 11.91 4.35
CA GLY A 154 -18.42 12.56 3.07
C GLY A 154 -19.33 11.75 2.14
N PHE A 155 -19.74 12.35 1.02
CA PHE A 155 -20.56 11.69 0.00
C PHE A 155 -19.72 10.77 -0.88
N LYS A 156 -20.09 9.48 -0.91
CA LYS A 156 -19.40 8.43 -1.67
C LYS A 156 -20.29 7.87 -2.77
N LEU A 157 -19.71 7.54 -3.91
CA LEU A 157 -20.34 6.76 -4.98
C LEU A 157 -20.87 5.45 -4.38
N PHE A 158 -22.13 5.18 -4.68
CA PHE A 158 -22.89 4.13 -4.03
C PHE A 158 -23.52 3.17 -5.05
N SER A 159 -24.05 3.70 -6.16
CA SER A 159 -24.47 2.91 -7.32
C SER A 159 -24.38 3.73 -8.60
N TYR A 160 -24.36 3.05 -9.75
CA TYR A 160 -24.45 3.70 -11.05
C TYR A 160 -25.00 2.76 -12.12
N MET A 161 -25.52 3.33 -13.19
CA MET A 161 -26.01 2.63 -14.38
C MET A 161 -25.84 3.53 -15.60
N ASP A 162 -25.51 2.92 -16.73
CA ASP A 162 -25.41 3.62 -18.00
C ASP A 162 -25.97 2.77 -19.16
N ARG A 163 -27.27 2.98 -19.45
CA ARG A 163 -27.99 2.23 -20.48
C ARG A 163 -27.56 2.61 -21.91
N ASP A 164 -26.77 3.67 -22.09
CA ASP A 164 -26.15 3.96 -23.39
C ASP A 164 -25.07 2.92 -23.74
N ILE A 165 -24.50 2.25 -22.73
CA ILE A 165 -23.47 1.22 -22.92
C ILE A 165 -24.07 -0.18 -22.74
N TYR A 166 -24.71 -0.43 -21.60
CA TYR A 166 -25.33 -1.72 -21.32
C TYR A 166 -26.39 -1.60 -20.21
N TRP A 167 -27.42 -2.42 -20.26
CA TRP A 167 -28.47 -2.46 -19.23
C TRP A 167 -27.98 -3.23 -18.01
N CYS A 168 -27.03 -2.64 -17.29
CA CYS A 168 -26.47 -3.23 -16.09
C CYS A 168 -26.37 -2.21 -14.98
N ASP A 169 -26.80 -2.63 -13.80
CA ASP A 169 -26.79 -1.85 -12.59
C ASP A 169 -25.63 -2.27 -11.70
N ALA A 170 -24.85 -1.28 -11.26
CA ALA A 170 -23.66 -1.50 -10.45
C ALA A 170 -23.89 -1.00 -9.03
N TYR A 171 -23.71 -1.88 -8.06
CA TYR A 171 -23.68 -1.55 -6.63
C TYR A 171 -22.24 -1.51 -6.12
N VAL A 172 -21.82 -0.35 -5.63
CA VAL A 172 -20.42 -0.07 -5.30
C VAL A 172 -20.18 -0.24 -3.81
N GLN A 173 -19.17 -1.03 -3.47
CA GLN A 173 -18.69 -1.22 -2.11
C GLN A 173 -17.24 -0.73 -2.00
N GLU A 174 -16.63 -0.88 -0.82
CA GLU A 174 -15.27 -0.40 -0.57
C GLU A 174 -14.20 -1.15 -1.38
N ASP A 175 -14.40 -2.45 -1.62
CA ASP A 175 -13.42 -3.37 -2.20
C ASP A 175 -13.96 -4.18 -3.38
N LYS A 176 -15.15 -3.83 -3.89
CA LYS A 176 -15.83 -4.56 -4.96
C LYS A 176 -17.00 -3.78 -5.55
N VAL A 177 -17.45 -4.26 -6.72
CA VAL A 177 -18.67 -3.83 -7.38
C VAL A 177 -19.52 -5.07 -7.67
N SER A 178 -20.80 -5.04 -7.30
CA SER A 178 -21.78 -6.07 -7.66
C SER A 178 -22.54 -5.62 -8.91
N PHE A 179 -22.75 -6.52 -9.86
CA PHE A 179 -23.43 -6.23 -11.11
C PHE A 179 -24.70 -7.06 -11.26
N TYR A 180 -25.76 -6.41 -11.71
CA TYR A 180 -27.00 -7.07 -12.08
C TYR A 180 -27.42 -6.63 -13.47
N ASP A 181 -27.67 -7.62 -14.32
CA ASP A 181 -28.15 -7.44 -15.67
C ASP A 181 -29.65 -7.16 -15.63
N LEU A 182 -30.03 -5.93 -15.97
CA LEU A 182 -31.43 -5.50 -16.01
C LEU A 182 -32.16 -5.97 -17.26
N ALA A 183 -31.44 -6.28 -18.36
CA ALA A 183 -32.07 -6.76 -19.59
C ALA A 183 -32.60 -8.19 -19.42
N TYR A 184 -31.86 -9.02 -18.67
CA TYR A 184 -32.20 -10.43 -18.48
C TYR A 184 -32.63 -10.78 -17.05
N GLY A 185 -32.57 -9.84 -16.11
CA GLY A 185 -32.88 -10.08 -14.70
C GLY A 185 -31.89 -11.02 -14.02
N LEU A 186 -30.61 -10.94 -14.39
CA LEU A 186 -29.57 -11.88 -13.94
C LEU A 186 -28.58 -11.22 -12.98
N ASN A 187 -28.31 -11.88 -11.86
CA ASN A 187 -27.21 -11.50 -10.98
C ASN A 187 -25.89 -11.98 -11.58
N LEU A 188 -25.04 -11.05 -12.05
CA LEU A 188 -23.74 -11.35 -12.66
C LEU A 188 -22.65 -11.58 -11.60
N GLY A 189 -22.96 -11.36 -10.33
CA GLY A 189 -22.05 -11.52 -9.21
C GLY A 189 -21.21 -10.28 -8.95
N ARG A 190 -20.04 -10.49 -8.35
CA ARG A 190 -19.17 -9.44 -7.81
C ARG A 190 -17.83 -9.44 -8.50
N VAL A 191 -17.32 -8.25 -8.80
CA VAL A 191 -15.93 -8.03 -9.20
C VAL A 191 -15.22 -7.33 -8.05
N TYR A 192 -14.16 -7.94 -7.56
CA TYR A 192 -13.35 -7.38 -6.48
C TYR A 192 -12.34 -6.38 -7.06
N GLY A 193 -12.14 -5.27 -6.36
CA GLY A 193 -11.20 -4.21 -6.67
C GLY A 193 -11.71 -2.85 -6.20
N VAL A 194 -10.85 -1.84 -6.25
CA VAL A 194 -11.15 -0.50 -5.70
C VAL A 194 -11.68 0.42 -6.81
N LEU A 195 -12.61 1.30 -6.44
CA LEU A 195 -13.05 2.42 -7.28
C LEU A 195 -12.85 3.72 -6.52
N GLN A 196 -12.54 4.79 -7.25
CA GLN A 196 -12.69 6.15 -6.71
C GLN A 196 -14.17 6.39 -6.40
N ARG A 197 -14.49 6.62 -5.11
CA ARG A 197 -15.86 6.85 -4.63
C ARG A 197 -16.08 8.25 -4.10
N GLU A 198 -15.06 9.02 -3.77
CA GLU A 198 -15.23 10.39 -3.27
C GLU A 198 -15.91 11.27 -4.31
N LEU A 199 -17.06 11.87 -3.98
CA LEU A 199 -17.85 12.70 -4.91
C LEU A 199 -17.00 13.76 -5.65
N ARG A 200 -15.99 14.32 -4.97
CA ARG A 200 -15.08 15.31 -5.56
C ARG A 200 -14.24 14.78 -6.73
N TYR A 201 -13.95 13.48 -6.75
CA TYR A 201 -12.97 12.88 -7.65
C TYR A 201 -13.54 11.78 -8.55
N VAL A 202 -14.80 11.37 -8.33
CA VAL A 202 -15.50 10.42 -9.19
C VAL A 202 -15.57 10.97 -10.63
N ASN A 203 -15.33 10.08 -11.59
CA ASN A 203 -15.56 10.32 -13.00
C ASN A 203 -16.53 9.29 -13.55
N PHE A 204 -17.79 9.69 -13.69
CA PHE A 204 -18.89 8.87 -14.18
C PHE A 204 -18.56 8.23 -15.52
N ALA A 205 -17.97 8.96 -16.47
CA ALA A 205 -17.61 8.43 -17.78
C ALA A 205 -16.58 7.29 -17.70
N ALA A 206 -15.67 7.35 -16.72
CA ALA A 206 -14.61 6.36 -16.53
C ALA A 206 -15.04 5.10 -15.74
N LEU A 207 -16.23 5.10 -15.12
CA LEU A 207 -16.70 3.93 -14.36
C LEU A 207 -16.93 2.71 -15.27
N PRO A 208 -16.56 1.48 -14.86
CA PRO A 208 -16.80 0.29 -15.67
C PRO A 208 -18.29 -0.05 -15.70
N LYS A 209 -18.93 0.05 -16.87
CA LYS A 209 -20.38 -0.13 -17.02
C LYS A 209 -20.83 -1.59 -17.21
N THR A 210 -19.88 -2.52 -17.34
CA THR A 210 -20.17 -3.95 -17.47
C THR A 210 -19.31 -4.77 -16.52
N TYR A 211 -19.76 -5.99 -16.23
CA TYR A 211 -19.02 -6.96 -15.41
C TYR A 211 -17.63 -7.26 -16.02
N GLU A 212 -17.55 -7.44 -17.34
CA GLU A 212 -16.31 -7.72 -18.06
C GLU A 212 -15.36 -6.52 -18.04
N ALA A 213 -15.89 -5.29 -18.21
CA ALA A 213 -15.10 -4.07 -18.13
C ALA A 213 -14.51 -3.93 -16.72
N ALA A 214 -15.33 -4.15 -15.69
CA ALA A 214 -14.88 -4.14 -14.31
C ALA A 214 -13.81 -5.20 -14.05
N ARG A 215 -13.96 -6.44 -14.55
CA ARG A 215 -12.91 -7.47 -14.41
C ARG A 215 -11.59 -7.11 -15.05
N LYS A 216 -11.60 -6.26 -16.08
CA LYS A 216 -10.39 -5.80 -16.77
C LYS A 216 -9.76 -4.58 -16.10
N SER A 217 -10.58 -3.71 -15.51
CA SER A 217 -10.14 -2.40 -15.01
C SER A 217 -9.97 -2.34 -13.50
N LEU A 218 -10.70 -3.17 -12.74
CA LEU A 218 -10.60 -3.18 -11.28
C LEU A 218 -9.39 -4.01 -10.86
N THR A 219 -8.44 -3.36 -10.20
CA THR A 219 -7.24 -4.02 -9.70
C THR A 219 -7.47 -4.50 -8.27
N LEU A 220 -6.99 -5.71 -7.99
CA LEU A 220 -6.88 -6.23 -6.64
C LEU A 220 -5.45 -6.10 -6.18
N ALA A 221 -5.28 -5.64 -4.95
CA ALA A 221 -4.04 -5.80 -4.23
C ALA A 221 -3.66 -7.28 -4.19
N PRO A 222 -2.47 -7.68 -4.69
CA PRO A 222 -2.06 -9.07 -4.66
C PRO A 222 -1.84 -9.54 -3.22
N GLU A 223 -1.88 -10.85 -3.04
CA GLU A 223 -1.40 -11.45 -1.79
C GLU A 223 0.10 -11.25 -1.68
N ILE A 224 0.54 -10.84 -0.49
CA ILE A 224 1.95 -10.65 -0.20
C ILE A 224 2.54 -12.01 0.18
N PRO A 225 3.55 -12.53 -0.55
CA PRO A 225 4.23 -13.76 -0.17
C PRO A 225 4.80 -13.67 1.25
N ALA A 226 4.84 -14.81 1.95
CA ALA A 226 5.42 -14.87 3.28
C ALA A 226 6.87 -14.36 3.30
N GLY A 227 7.24 -13.63 4.33
CA GLY A 227 8.55 -13.01 4.49
C GLY A 227 8.59 -12.10 5.71
N GLU A 228 9.65 -11.32 5.82
CA GLU A 228 9.79 -10.30 6.87
C GLU A 228 8.92 -9.06 6.57
N LEU A 229 8.71 -8.76 5.28
CA LEU A 229 7.75 -7.75 4.84
C LEU A 229 6.32 -8.29 4.92
N SER A 230 5.44 -7.50 5.53
CA SER A 230 4.00 -7.72 5.52
C SER A 230 3.30 -6.40 5.23
N ALA A 231 2.14 -6.44 4.59
CA ALA A 231 1.40 -5.24 4.22
C ALA A 231 0.03 -5.15 4.88
N ASN A 232 -0.35 -3.94 5.24
CA ASN A 232 -1.70 -3.58 5.63
C ASN A 232 -2.40 -2.90 4.45
N LYS A 233 -3.67 -3.25 4.22
CA LYS A 233 -4.51 -2.50 3.28
C LYS A 233 -4.99 -1.25 4.00
N ILE A 234 -4.48 -0.09 3.59
CA ILE A 234 -4.87 1.21 4.16
C ILE A 234 -5.64 1.97 3.10
N LYS A 235 -6.81 2.51 3.48
CA LYS A 235 -7.61 3.35 2.60
C LYS A 235 -7.14 4.79 2.69
N PHE A 236 -6.58 5.30 1.60
CA PHE A 236 -6.17 6.70 1.50
C PHE A 236 -7.36 7.61 1.18
N THR A 237 -7.22 8.90 1.46
CA THR A 237 -8.15 9.90 0.93
C THR A 237 -7.97 9.96 -0.58
N GLY A 238 -9.04 9.67 -1.32
CA GLY A 238 -9.00 9.65 -2.78
C GLY A 238 -8.63 11.00 -3.41
N GLY A 239 -8.28 10.97 -4.70
CA GLY A 239 -8.09 12.16 -5.54
C GLY A 239 -6.76 12.87 -5.39
N GLN A 240 -5.83 12.27 -4.66
CA GLN A 240 -4.51 12.82 -4.43
C GLN A 240 -3.47 12.06 -5.26
N LYS A 241 -2.36 12.73 -5.56
CA LYS A 241 -1.22 12.14 -6.24
C LYS A 241 0.05 12.48 -5.48
N PHE A 242 0.91 11.48 -5.29
CA PHE A 242 2.16 11.64 -4.55
C PHE A 242 3.35 11.12 -5.37
N PRO A 243 4.50 11.82 -5.40
CA PRO A 243 5.72 11.31 -6.02
C PRO A 243 6.21 10.08 -5.25
N VAL A 244 6.64 9.04 -5.99
CA VAL A 244 7.10 7.77 -5.40
C VAL A 244 8.59 7.59 -5.62
N TYR A 245 9.36 7.44 -4.54
CA TYR A 245 10.81 7.24 -4.57
C TYR A 245 11.17 5.78 -4.26
N SER A 246 12.35 5.33 -4.65
CA SER A 246 12.79 3.96 -4.35
C SER A 246 13.15 3.75 -2.87
N GLY A 247 13.41 4.82 -2.11
CA GLY A 247 13.77 4.79 -0.68
C GLY A 247 13.20 5.99 0.09
N PRO A 248 13.42 6.07 1.41
CA PRO A 248 12.85 7.09 2.30
C PRO A 248 13.51 8.47 2.13
N GLY A 249 13.20 9.17 1.05
CA GLY A 249 13.70 10.51 0.79
C GLY A 249 13.73 10.89 -0.68
N THR A 250 13.66 12.19 -0.95
CA THR A 250 13.72 12.73 -2.32
C THR A 250 15.08 12.55 -3.02
N HIS A 251 16.13 12.25 -2.25
CA HIS A 251 17.47 11.96 -2.74
C HIS A 251 17.63 10.53 -3.30
N TYR A 252 16.66 9.64 -3.05
CA TYR A 252 16.63 8.31 -3.64
C TYR A 252 16.20 8.33 -5.10
N LEU A 253 16.57 7.29 -5.85
CA LEU A 253 16.14 7.10 -7.24
C LEU A 253 14.62 7.21 -7.38
N ARG A 254 14.15 7.85 -8.44
CA ARG A 254 12.72 7.92 -8.78
C ARG A 254 12.53 7.33 -10.17
N ALA A 255 11.76 6.24 -10.23
CA ALA A 255 11.54 5.48 -11.44
C ALA A 255 10.81 6.30 -12.53
N ALA A 256 10.71 5.71 -13.73
CA ALA A 256 10.07 6.32 -14.89
C ALA A 256 10.64 7.71 -15.25
N ASN A 257 11.97 7.84 -15.26
CA ASN A 257 12.69 9.09 -15.53
C ASN A 257 12.23 10.24 -14.61
N ASP A 258 12.27 10.00 -13.30
CA ASP A 258 11.86 10.91 -12.24
C ASP A 258 10.36 11.31 -12.27
N LYS A 259 9.50 10.53 -12.94
CA LYS A 259 8.05 10.80 -13.03
C LYS A 259 7.17 9.86 -12.21
N ALA A 260 7.73 8.83 -11.57
CA ALA A 260 6.95 7.87 -10.79
C ALA A 260 6.05 8.56 -9.75
N MET A 261 4.77 8.22 -9.75
CA MET A 261 3.77 8.76 -8.82
C MET A 261 2.67 7.73 -8.57
N VAL A 262 2.07 7.79 -7.39
CA VAL A 262 0.89 7.01 -7.01
C VAL A 262 -0.33 7.90 -6.97
N SER A 263 -1.47 7.37 -7.42
CA SER A 263 -2.79 7.95 -7.25
C SER A 263 -3.48 7.28 -6.06
N THR A 264 -4.11 8.03 -5.16
CA THR A 264 -4.88 7.46 -4.03
C THR A 264 -6.27 6.99 -4.41
N ASN A 265 -6.55 6.88 -5.71
CA ASN A 265 -7.84 6.43 -6.24
C ASN A 265 -8.01 4.92 -6.21
N ASP A 266 -6.90 4.18 -6.26
CA ASP A 266 -6.86 2.72 -6.27
C ASP A 266 -6.29 2.19 -4.95
N TRP A 267 -6.19 0.87 -4.83
CA TRP A 267 -5.67 0.24 -3.63
C TRP A 267 -4.20 0.63 -3.42
N ILE A 268 -3.84 0.80 -2.15
CA ILE A 268 -2.46 0.97 -1.73
C ILE A 268 -2.23 0.03 -0.55
N GLN A 269 -1.24 -0.85 -0.69
CA GLN A 269 -0.74 -1.69 0.40
C GLN A 269 0.40 -0.97 1.09
N VAL A 270 0.35 -0.84 2.41
CA VAL A 270 1.37 -0.14 3.21
C VAL A 270 2.11 -1.16 4.07
N PHE A 271 3.42 -1.25 3.88
CA PHE A 271 4.28 -2.23 4.56
C PHE A 271 4.76 -1.74 5.93
N GLY A 272 4.89 -0.42 6.06
CA GLY A 272 5.38 0.19 7.28
C GLY A 272 5.88 1.60 7.02
N GLN A 273 6.36 2.24 8.08
CA GLN A 273 6.98 3.56 8.03
C GLN A 273 8.43 3.55 8.48
N GLU A 274 9.25 4.45 7.93
CA GLU A 274 10.58 4.80 8.42
C GLU A 274 10.87 6.27 8.10
N ASN A 275 11.49 7.02 9.02
CA ASN A 275 12.00 8.38 8.77
C ASN A 275 10.99 9.38 8.13
N GLY A 276 9.69 9.27 8.44
CA GLY A 276 8.64 10.12 7.86
C GLY A 276 8.16 9.70 6.46
N TRP A 277 8.55 8.52 5.98
CA TRP A 277 8.13 7.91 4.73
C TRP A 277 7.43 6.57 4.99
N ILE A 278 6.54 6.17 4.09
CA ILE A 278 5.89 4.86 4.10
C ILE A 278 6.27 4.05 2.86
N LEU A 279 6.64 2.79 3.04
CA LEU A 279 6.81 1.85 1.93
C LEU A 279 5.42 1.37 1.50
N ILE A 280 5.10 1.56 0.23
CA ILE A 280 3.82 1.22 -0.36
C ILE A 280 3.98 0.31 -1.58
N GLN A 281 2.92 -0.42 -1.90
CA GLN A 281 2.71 -1.06 -3.19
C GLN A 281 1.39 -0.55 -3.80
N TYR A 282 1.40 -0.32 -5.11
CA TYR A 282 0.26 0.15 -5.89
C TYR A 282 0.36 -0.36 -7.33
N ASP A 283 -0.75 -0.28 -8.06
CA ASP A 283 -0.86 -0.61 -9.46
C ASP A 283 -0.42 0.56 -10.38
N LEU A 284 0.19 0.22 -11.51
CA LEU A 284 0.42 1.17 -12.61
C LEU A 284 -0.58 0.92 -13.73
N ASP A 285 -0.79 -0.36 -14.06
CA ASP A 285 -1.78 -0.86 -15.01
C ASP A 285 -2.05 -2.35 -14.72
N SER A 286 -2.73 -3.05 -15.64
CA SER A 286 -3.11 -4.46 -15.48
C SER A 286 -1.93 -5.46 -15.51
N GLN A 287 -0.73 -5.03 -15.89
CA GLN A 287 0.47 -5.87 -16.01
C GLN A 287 1.66 -5.36 -15.20
N HIS A 288 1.60 -4.13 -14.68
CA HIS A 288 2.70 -3.51 -13.95
C HIS A 288 2.23 -2.99 -12.59
N MET A 289 3.02 -3.27 -11.56
CA MET A 289 2.88 -2.67 -10.23
C MET A 289 4.16 -1.91 -9.87
N ARG A 290 4.16 -1.26 -8.71
CA ARG A 290 5.37 -0.70 -8.13
C ARG A 290 5.33 -0.72 -6.61
N MET A 291 6.48 -1.01 -6.03
CA MET A 291 6.81 -0.76 -4.64
C MET A 291 7.71 0.47 -4.51
N GLY A 292 7.43 1.34 -3.56
CA GLY A 292 8.25 2.53 -3.32
C GLY A 292 7.74 3.36 -2.15
N TYR A 293 8.35 4.51 -1.93
CA TYR A 293 8.08 5.37 -0.77
C TYR A 293 7.36 6.65 -1.15
N ILE A 294 6.38 7.01 -0.32
CA ILE A 294 5.74 8.33 -0.29
C ILE A 294 5.84 8.91 1.11
N GLU A 295 5.67 10.23 1.26
CA GLU A 295 5.67 10.86 2.58
C GLU A 295 4.53 10.31 3.44
N ALA A 296 4.83 10.03 4.72
CA ALA A 296 3.84 9.50 5.68
C ALA A 296 2.67 10.48 5.91
N ALA A 297 2.85 11.76 5.60
CA ALA A 297 1.79 12.77 5.60
C ALA A 297 0.64 12.46 4.62
N ALA A 298 0.84 11.57 3.66
CA ALA A 298 -0.22 11.07 2.77
C ALA A 298 -1.22 10.16 3.51
N LEU A 299 -0.87 9.61 4.68
CA LEU A 299 -1.77 8.76 5.45
C LEU A 299 -3.02 9.55 5.91
N PRO A 300 -4.20 8.92 5.95
CA PRO A 300 -5.38 9.52 6.55
C PRO A 300 -5.13 9.91 8.01
N LYS A 301 -5.79 10.97 8.47
CA LYS A 301 -5.73 11.41 9.86
C LYS A 301 -5.96 10.25 10.83
N ASN A 302 -5.15 10.18 11.89
CA ASN A 302 -5.18 9.16 12.94
C ASN A 302 -4.85 7.71 12.50
N THR A 303 -4.38 7.52 11.27
CA THR A 303 -3.90 6.19 10.84
C THR A 303 -2.54 5.91 11.47
N ARG A 304 -2.42 4.75 12.13
CA ARG A 304 -1.15 4.26 12.68
C ARG A 304 -0.65 3.14 11.79
N VAL A 305 0.62 3.20 11.45
CA VAL A 305 1.32 2.16 10.69
C VAL A 305 2.53 1.73 11.50
N ASN A 306 2.79 0.43 11.53
CA ASN A 306 3.96 -0.11 12.21
C ASN A 306 5.25 0.41 11.54
N SER A 307 6.31 0.55 12.33
CA SER A 307 7.64 0.82 11.77
C SER A 307 8.09 -0.37 10.91
N LEU A 308 8.80 -0.10 9.82
CA LEU A 308 9.43 -1.17 9.04
C LEU A 308 10.54 -1.81 9.86
N ALA A 309 10.49 -3.14 10.00
CA ALA A 309 11.55 -3.92 10.63
C ALA A 309 12.64 -4.20 9.60
N LEU A 310 13.43 -3.17 9.27
CA LEU A 310 14.54 -3.29 8.33
C LEU A 310 15.85 -3.52 9.07
N TYR A 311 16.59 -4.53 8.63
CA TYR A 311 17.88 -4.90 9.21
C TYR A 311 18.90 -4.93 8.09
N GLY A 312 19.76 -3.92 8.05
CA GLY A 312 20.83 -3.84 7.06
C GLY A 312 21.91 -4.87 7.31
N GLN A 313 22.01 -5.85 6.42
CA GLN A 313 23.12 -6.80 6.36
C GLN A 313 23.76 -6.74 4.98
N SER A 314 25.10 -6.65 4.93
CA SER A 314 25.82 -6.46 3.67
C SER A 314 26.07 -7.78 2.94
N PHE A 315 25.73 -7.83 1.65
CA PHE A 315 25.92 -8.94 0.73
C PHE A 315 26.61 -8.48 -0.54
N THR A 316 27.22 -9.42 -1.26
CA THR A 316 27.79 -9.24 -2.60
C THR A 316 27.01 -10.06 -3.61
N LEU A 317 26.82 -9.53 -4.82
CA LEU A 317 26.18 -10.24 -5.92
C LEU A 317 27.17 -11.20 -6.61
N ALA A 318 26.83 -12.49 -6.74
CA ALA A 318 27.70 -13.46 -7.43
C ALA A 318 27.62 -13.42 -8.96
N ALA A 319 26.59 -12.78 -9.51
CA ALA A 319 26.38 -12.59 -10.94
C ALA A 319 25.68 -11.25 -11.17
N PRO A 320 25.60 -10.74 -12.42
CA PRO A 320 24.77 -9.60 -12.73
C PRO A 320 23.29 -9.89 -12.42
N VAL A 321 22.59 -8.94 -11.80
CA VAL A 321 21.20 -9.10 -11.36
C VAL A 321 20.37 -7.87 -11.71
N THR A 322 19.11 -8.09 -12.08
CA THR A 322 18.13 -7.01 -12.23
C THR A 322 17.59 -6.60 -10.87
N LEU A 323 17.74 -5.32 -10.52
CA LEU A 323 17.01 -4.68 -9.44
C LEU A 323 15.62 -4.31 -9.97
N THR A 324 14.55 -4.73 -9.31
CA THR A 324 13.17 -4.40 -9.69
C THR A 324 12.43 -3.72 -8.55
N ASP A 325 11.50 -2.82 -8.87
CA ASP A 325 10.49 -2.30 -7.94
C ASP A 325 9.14 -3.00 -8.09
N ASP A 326 9.03 -4.04 -8.93
CA ASP A 326 7.81 -4.82 -9.17
C ASP A 326 8.07 -6.34 -9.02
N PRO A 327 8.36 -6.84 -7.81
CA PRO A 327 8.75 -8.24 -7.61
C PRO A 327 7.61 -9.25 -7.85
N LEU A 328 6.35 -8.81 -7.80
CA LEU A 328 5.17 -9.69 -7.82
C LEU A 328 4.53 -9.82 -9.20
N PHE A 329 4.70 -8.83 -10.09
CA PHE A 329 4.07 -8.80 -11.41
C PHE A 329 5.12 -8.80 -12.53
N SER A 330 5.43 -7.64 -13.12
CA SER A 330 6.23 -7.54 -14.34
C SER A 330 7.69 -7.92 -14.14
N ARG A 331 8.23 -7.73 -12.92
CA ARG A 331 9.66 -7.84 -12.60
C ARG A 331 10.54 -6.99 -13.52
N SER A 332 9.96 -5.92 -14.06
CA SER A 332 10.65 -5.00 -14.95
C SER A 332 11.84 -4.36 -14.24
N ALA A 333 12.89 -4.08 -15.02
CA ALA A 333 14.14 -3.57 -14.47
C ALA A 333 13.98 -2.12 -14.03
N LEU A 334 14.25 -1.86 -12.74
CA LEU A 334 14.58 -0.53 -12.24
C LEU A 334 16.03 -0.19 -12.58
N ALA A 335 16.94 -1.16 -12.44
CA ALA A 335 18.35 -1.05 -12.78
C ALA A 335 18.98 -2.44 -13.02
N SER A 336 20.14 -2.46 -13.69
CA SER A 336 21.01 -3.64 -13.76
C SER A 336 22.19 -3.45 -12.81
N LEU A 337 22.41 -4.42 -11.92
CA LEU A 337 23.48 -4.43 -10.95
C LEU A 337 24.58 -5.41 -11.41
N PRO A 338 25.84 -4.97 -11.59
CA PRO A 338 26.94 -5.86 -11.93
C PRO A 338 27.27 -6.89 -10.82
N GLN A 339 27.91 -7.99 -11.24
CA GLN A 339 28.57 -8.92 -10.33
C GLN A 339 29.58 -8.20 -9.43
N GLY A 340 29.70 -8.65 -8.18
CA GLY A 340 30.63 -8.07 -7.21
C GLY A 340 30.12 -6.81 -6.54
N GLN A 341 28.99 -6.24 -6.97
CA GLN A 341 28.39 -5.09 -6.31
C GLN A 341 27.91 -5.46 -4.90
N THR A 342 28.27 -4.63 -3.93
CA THR A 342 27.76 -4.71 -2.56
C THR A 342 26.35 -4.14 -2.47
N VAL A 343 25.48 -4.86 -1.79
CA VAL A 343 24.10 -4.48 -1.50
C VAL A 343 23.82 -4.72 -0.02
N ASN A 344 23.01 -3.87 0.60
CA ASN A 344 22.52 -4.12 1.95
C ASN A 344 21.15 -4.77 1.86
N ARG A 345 21.03 -6.06 2.20
CA ARG A 345 19.72 -6.70 2.41
C ARG A 345 19.08 -6.02 3.60
N LEU A 346 17.86 -5.54 3.42
CA LEU A 346 17.06 -4.87 4.43
C LEU A 346 15.92 -5.75 4.94
N SER A 347 15.34 -6.57 4.05
CA SER A 347 14.22 -7.47 4.39
C SER A 347 14.03 -8.58 3.36
N SER A 348 12.98 -9.39 3.49
CA SER A 348 12.57 -10.41 2.51
C SER A 348 11.06 -10.44 2.25
N MET A 349 10.69 -10.91 1.06
CA MET A 349 9.32 -11.16 0.66
C MET A 349 9.27 -12.34 -0.34
N GLY A 350 8.83 -13.51 0.11
CA GLY A 350 8.89 -14.73 -0.67
C GLY A 350 10.34 -15.10 -1.05
N SER A 351 10.58 -15.31 -2.34
CA SER A 351 11.92 -15.59 -2.88
C SER A 351 12.76 -14.33 -3.13
N TRP A 352 12.26 -13.15 -2.79
CA TRP A 352 12.93 -11.88 -3.03
C TRP A 352 13.61 -11.36 -1.76
N ALA A 353 14.81 -10.82 -1.94
CA ALA A 353 15.46 -9.98 -0.96
C ALA A 353 15.19 -8.52 -1.31
N TYR A 354 14.73 -7.75 -0.32
CA TYR A 354 14.62 -6.31 -0.41
C TYR A 354 15.96 -5.69 -0.02
N VAL A 355 16.56 -4.90 -0.91
CA VAL A 355 17.95 -4.41 -0.76
C VAL A 355 18.06 -2.91 -0.97
N GLU A 356 19.07 -2.30 -0.38
CA GLU A 356 19.55 -0.96 -0.68
C GLU A 356 20.94 -1.00 -1.32
N THR A 357 21.16 -0.18 -2.35
CA THR A 357 22.45 -0.07 -3.04
C THR A 357 22.56 1.27 -3.79
N LEU A 358 23.64 1.46 -4.55
CA LEU A 358 23.83 2.59 -5.44
C LEU A 358 23.50 2.21 -6.89
N VAL A 359 22.72 3.05 -7.55
CA VAL A 359 22.46 3.01 -9.00
C VAL A 359 22.86 4.36 -9.55
N ASN A 360 23.86 4.41 -10.44
CA ASN A 360 24.40 5.66 -11.00
C ASN A 360 24.73 6.71 -9.91
N ASN A 361 25.40 6.28 -8.84
CA ASN A 361 25.75 7.09 -7.65
C ASN A 361 24.56 7.67 -6.86
N LYS A 362 23.34 7.21 -7.12
CA LYS A 362 22.14 7.57 -6.35
C LYS A 362 21.69 6.38 -5.52
N PRO A 363 21.34 6.55 -4.23
CA PRO A 363 20.83 5.44 -3.45
C PRO A 363 19.49 4.97 -4.02
N ALA A 364 19.34 3.66 -4.10
CA ALA A 364 18.14 3.00 -4.60
C ALA A 364 17.82 1.81 -3.71
N ARG A 365 16.52 1.55 -3.50
CA ARG A 365 16.06 0.28 -2.93
C ARG A 365 15.15 -0.43 -3.91
N GLY A 366 15.13 -1.74 -3.83
CA GLY A 366 14.34 -2.59 -4.70
C GLY A 366 14.55 -4.06 -4.34
N PHE A 367 14.14 -4.93 -5.23
CA PHE A 367 14.16 -6.37 -5.03
C PHE A 367 15.12 -7.05 -5.98
N VAL A 368 15.83 -8.03 -5.44
CA VAL A 368 16.68 -8.99 -6.18
C VAL A 368 16.33 -10.41 -5.71
N PRO A 369 16.53 -11.45 -6.53
CA PRO A 369 16.30 -12.82 -6.07
C PRO A 369 17.19 -13.12 -4.86
N GLN A 370 16.64 -13.68 -3.78
CA GLN A 370 17.40 -13.96 -2.56
C GLN A 370 18.61 -14.87 -2.83
N VAL A 371 18.47 -15.81 -3.78
CA VAL A 371 19.54 -16.71 -4.23
C VAL A 371 20.73 -16.01 -4.89
N SER A 372 20.61 -14.72 -5.21
CA SER A 372 21.71 -13.94 -5.78
C SER A 372 22.62 -13.26 -4.74
N LEU A 373 22.21 -13.30 -3.47
CA LEU A 373 22.94 -12.67 -2.37
C LEU A 373 23.94 -13.64 -1.75
N HIS A 374 25.21 -13.24 -1.71
CA HIS A 374 26.26 -13.96 -0.99
C HIS A 374 26.76 -13.07 0.13
N LEU A 375 26.89 -13.61 1.35
CA LEU A 375 27.37 -12.82 2.48
C LEU A 375 28.68 -12.14 2.10
N THR A 376 28.75 -10.83 2.33
CA THR A 376 30.01 -10.11 2.16
C THR A 376 30.92 -10.67 3.24
N THR A 377 31.82 -11.57 2.86
CA THR A 377 32.90 -11.98 3.75
C THR A 377 33.70 -10.71 3.99
N PRO A 378 33.83 -10.21 5.23
CA PRO A 378 34.75 -9.12 5.48
C PRO A 378 36.12 -9.55 4.94
N ALA A 379 36.80 -8.69 4.19
CA ALA A 379 38.24 -8.72 4.27
C ALA A 379 38.58 -8.65 5.77
N PRO A 380 39.44 -9.53 6.31
CA PRO A 380 39.66 -9.63 7.75
C PRO A 380 40.11 -8.27 8.28
N THR A 381 39.20 -7.53 8.91
CA THR A 381 39.45 -6.20 9.42
C THR A 381 38.85 -6.09 10.82
N SER A 382 39.78 -5.94 11.77
CA SER A 382 39.63 -5.94 13.24
C SER A 382 39.02 -7.19 13.86
N THR A 383 39.84 -8.26 13.89
CA THR A 383 39.94 -9.14 15.05
C THR A 383 40.02 -8.30 16.35
N PRO A 384 39.35 -8.65 17.46
CA PRO A 384 39.67 -8.07 18.77
C PRO A 384 41.19 -8.17 19.00
N SER A 385 41.81 -7.21 19.69
CA SER A 385 43.24 -7.28 19.99
C SER A 385 43.54 -8.54 20.82
N ILE A 386 44.32 -9.45 20.25
CA ILE A 386 44.68 -10.75 20.81
C ILE A 386 46.11 -10.69 21.37
N PRO A 387 46.42 -11.36 22.51
CA PRO A 387 47.78 -11.45 23.04
C PRO A 387 48.77 -12.06 22.03
N ALA A 388 49.97 -11.50 21.92
CA ALA A 388 51.03 -12.02 21.07
C ALA A 388 51.39 -13.48 21.45
N GLY A 389 51.46 -14.39 20.45
CA GLY A 389 51.87 -15.80 20.63
C GLY A 389 50.92 -16.89 20.08
N GLN A 390 49.96 -16.57 19.21
CA GLN A 390 48.99 -17.56 18.68
C GLN A 390 49.46 -18.29 17.41
N LEU A 391 49.09 -19.57 17.27
CA LEU A 391 49.35 -20.42 16.10
C LEU A 391 48.30 -20.23 14.98
N TYR A 392 47.04 -20.00 15.34
CA TYR A 392 45.96 -19.84 14.38
C TYR A 392 44.86 -18.94 14.93
N ASN A 393 44.30 -18.11 14.07
CA ASN A 393 43.17 -17.25 14.36
C ASN A 393 42.33 -17.11 13.10
N GLY A 394 41.06 -17.50 13.18
CA GLY A 394 40.17 -17.53 12.02
C GLY A 394 38.70 -17.35 12.39
N SER A 395 37.92 -16.89 11.42
CA SER A 395 36.46 -16.79 11.51
C SER A 395 35.81 -17.93 10.73
N PHE A 396 34.61 -18.34 11.15
CA PHE A 396 33.79 -19.33 10.45
C PHE A 396 32.31 -18.93 10.49
N GLY A 397 31.53 -19.50 9.58
CA GLY A 397 30.08 -19.30 9.53
C GLY A 397 29.38 -20.51 8.92
N PHE A 398 28.30 -20.93 9.57
CA PHE A 398 27.38 -21.97 9.12
C PHE A 398 25.97 -21.39 9.00
N ALA A 399 25.03 -22.17 8.46
CA ALA A 399 23.67 -21.71 8.17
C ALA A 399 22.96 -21.06 9.38
N ASN A 400 23.28 -21.47 10.61
CA ASN A 400 22.58 -21.05 11.82
C ASN A 400 23.44 -20.24 12.80
N TYR A 401 24.77 -20.21 12.67
CA TYR A 401 25.65 -19.54 13.62
C TYR A 401 27.01 -19.23 13.00
N GLU A 402 27.68 -18.23 13.56
CA GLU A 402 29.01 -17.80 13.15
C GLU A 402 29.92 -17.61 14.37
N GLY A 403 31.22 -17.55 14.14
CA GLY A 403 32.15 -17.43 15.24
C GLY A 403 33.59 -17.18 14.85
N THR A 404 34.44 -17.16 15.87
CA THR A 404 35.89 -17.11 15.72
C THR A 404 36.54 -18.22 16.52
N VAL A 405 37.69 -18.67 16.07
CA VAL A 405 38.50 -19.69 16.74
C VAL A 405 39.93 -19.17 16.88
N THR A 406 40.47 -19.31 18.09
CA THR A 406 41.86 -19.00 18.39
C THR A 406 42.56 -20.25 18.89
N ILE A 407 43.77 -20.51 18.41
CA ILE A 407 44.63 -21.59 18.87
C ILE A 407 45.97 -20.99 19.27
N SER A 408 46.37 -21.29 20.50
CA SER A 408 47.70 -20.97 21.02
C SER A 408 48.34 -22.24 21.57
N LEU A 409 49.66 -22.18 21.73
CA LEU A 409 50.38 -23.16 22.54
C LEU A 409 50.69 -22.56 23.90
N ASN A 410 50.73 -23.40 24.92
CA ASN A 410 51.36 -23.04 26.18
C ASN A 410 52.88 -22.80 26.00
N ALA A 411 53.52 -22.23 27.03
CA ALA A 411 54.91 -21.78 26.94
C ALA A 411 55.92 -22.89 26.55
N ASP A 412 55.63 -24.15 26.89
CA ASP A 412 56.49 -25.31 26.56
C ASP A 412 56.16 -25.95 25.20
N GLN A 413 55.19 -25.40 24.45
CA GLN A 413 54.75 -25.87 23.14
C GLN A 413 54.14 -27.28 23.10
N THR A 414 53.73 -27.83 24.25
CA THR A 414 53.20 -29.20 24.35
C THR A 414 51.68 -29.29 24.43
N LEU A 415 50.98 -28.20 24.76
CA LEU A 415 49.52 -28.16 24.91
C LEU A 415 48.89 -27.08 24.02
N TYR A 416 47.85 -27.45 23.29
CA TYR A 416 46.94 -26.49 22.66
C TYR A 416 46.02 -25.84 23.72
N ASP A 417 45.87 -24.53 23.62
CA ASP A 417 44.77 -23.77 24.20
C ASP A 417 43.93 -23.22 23.04
N ILE A 418 42.73 -23.81 22.88
CA ILE A 418 41.78 -23.50 21.82
C ILE A 418 40.57 -22.83 22.44
N ARG A 419 40.17 -21.69 21.88
CA ARG A 419 38.91 -21.01 22.22
C ARG A 419 38.07 -20.84 20.97
N VAL A 420 36.80 -21.20 21.05
CA VAL A 420 35.81 -21.00 19.99
C VAL A 420 34.73 -20.07 20.55
N TYR A 421 34.59 -18.91 19.93
CA TYR A 421 33.61 -17.89 20.28
C TYR A 421 32.46 -17.98 19.29
N VAL A 422 31.29 -18.38 19.78
CA VAL A 422 30.12 -18.62 18.93
C VAL A 422 29.05 -17.59 19.21
N LYS A 423 28.58 -16.93 18.15
CA LYS A 423 27.39 -16.11 18.21
C LYS A 423 26.17 -16.99 17.95
N GLU A 424 25.65 -17.56 19.03
CA GLU A 424 24.47 -18.44 18.95
C GLU A 424 23.18 -17.64 18.66
N PRO A 425 22.22 -18.22 17.93
CA PRO A 425 20.85 -17.71 17.88
C PRO A 425 20.25 -17.58 19.28
N ALA A 426 19.41 -16.57 19.49
CA ALA A 426 18.73 -16.35 20.77
C ALA A 426 17.94 -17.59 21.25
N ALA A 427 17.34 -18.34 20.31
CA ALA A 427 16.63 -19.59 20.60
C ALA A 427 17.55 -20.69 21.16
N TRP A 428 18.80 -20.78 20.67
CA TRP A 428 19.79 -21.74 21.17
C TRP A 428 20.30 -21.32 22.54
N LYS A 429 20.54 -20.02 22.73
CA LYS A 429 21.04 -19.46 23.98
C LYS A 429 20.04 -19.62 25.14
N ALA A 430 18.74 -19.58 24.85
CA ALA A 430 17.68 -19.83 25.82
C ALA A 430 17.53 -21.33 26.20
N ARG A 431 18.20 -22.24 25.48
CA ARG A 431 18.23 -23.70 25.73
C ARG A 431 16.84 -24.30 25.93
N GLN A 432 15.85 -23.83 25.17
CA GLN A 432 14.45 -24.24 25.31
C GLN A 432 14.26 -25.73 24.95
N GLU A 433 13.34 -26.39 25.66
CA GLU A 433 12.95 -27.76 25.37
C GLU A 433 12.47 -27.90 23.92
N GLY A 434 12.91 -28.94 23.20
CA GLY A 434 12.64 -29.10 21.77
C GLY A 434 13.73 -28.54 20.84
N THR A 435 14.54 -27.58 21.31
CA THR A 435 15.56 -26.92 20.48
C THR A 435 16.82 -27.76 20.38
N ASP A 436 17.33 -27.93 19.16
CA ASP A 436 18.64 -28.50 18.89
C ASP A 436 19.69 -27.39 18.86
N TYR A 437 20.62 -27.41 19.82
CA TYR A 437 21.56 -26.32 20.06
C TYR A 437 22.99 -26.84 20.26
N LEU A 438 23.98 -25.98 20.01
CA LEU A 438 25.39 -26.35 20.10
C LEU A 438 25.81 -26.62 21.55
N LEU A 439 26.32 -27.82 21.80
CA LEU A 439 26.90 -28.23 23.09
C LEU A 439 28.40 -27.96 23.18
N GLY A 440 29.09 -27.95 22.04
CA GLY A 440 30.53 -27.70 21.96
C GLY A 440 31.15 -28.38 20.75
N TYR A 441 32.47 -28.60 20.81
CA TYR A 441 33.26 -29.17 19.72
C TYR A 441 34.10 -30.35 20.18
N GLN A 442 34.17 -31.40 19.37
CA GLN A 442 35.17 -32.46 19.51
C GLN A 442 36.40 -32.09 18.68
N LEU A 443 37.57 -32.08 19.31
CA LEU A 443 38.84 -31.93 18.62
C LEU A 443 39.25 -33.27 17.99
N TYR A 444 39.68 -33.19 16.74
CA TYR A 444 40.40 -34.23 16.01
C TYR A 444 41.79 -33.72 15.64
N GLN A 445 42.82 -34.55 15.85
CA GLN A 445 44.18 -34.31 15.39
C GLN A 445 44.53 -35.44 14.42
N ASN A 446 44.79 -35.14 13.14
CA ASN A 446 45.02 -36.15 12.09
C ASN A 446 43.94 -37.27 12.08
N ASN A 447 42.66 -36.88 12.14
CA ASN A 447 41.49 -37.77 12.19
C ASN A 447 41.35 -38.67 13.44
N GLN A 448 42.14 -38.44 14.49
CA GLN A 448 41.97 -39.10 15.78
C GLN A 448 41.30 -38.16 16.79
N ALA A 449 40.22 -38.62 17.41
CA ALA A 449 39.51 -37.85 18.44
C ALA A 449 40.44 -37.61 19.65
N SER A 450 40.45 -36.37 20.14
CA SER A 450 41.29 -35.90 21.23
C SER A 450 40.41 -35.30 22.33
N ALA A 451 40.52 -34.00 22.62
CA ALA A 451 39.75 -33.34 23.67
C ALA A 451 38.35 -32.91 23.21
N LEU A 452 37.41 -32.91 24.16
CA LEU A 452 36.08 -32.32 24.01
C LEU A 452 36.05 -30.93 24.63
N ALA A 453 35.34 -30.00 24.00
CA ALA A 453 35.22 -28.64 24.51
C ALA A 453 34.39 -28.55 25.78
N LYS A 454 34.78 -27.63 26.65
CA LYS A 454 34.04 -27.22 27.83
C LYS A 454 33.50 -25.81 27.60
N THR A 455 32.24 -25.58 27.97
CA THR A 455 31.68 -24.23 27.96
C THR A 455 32.38 -23.38 29.02
N ALA A 456 32.76 -22.17 28.63
CA ALA A 456 33.27 -21.13 29.51
C ALA A 456 32.22 -20.01 29.66
N PRO A 457 32.37 -19.09 30.63
CA PRO A 457 31.47 -17.95 30.76
C PRO A 457 31.37 -17.18 29.45
N ASP A 458 30.15 -16.75 29.14
CA ASP A 458 29.88 -15.90 27.98
C ASP A 458 30.76 -14.65 28.01
N MET A 459 31.22 -14.24 26.84
CA MET A 459 32.05 -13.07 26.66
C MET A 459 31.46 -12.21 25.56
N ASP A 460 31.07 -10.97 25.88
CA ASP A 460 30.56 -9.99 24.93
C ASP A 460 29.45 -10.51 23.99
N GLY A 461 28.55 -11.33 24.53
CA GLY A 461 27.43 -11.92 23.79
C GLY A 461 27.75 -13.23 23.07
N PHE A 462 29.00 -13.68 23.05
CA PHE A 462 29.41 -14.98 22.52
C PHE A 462 29.34 -16.07 23.59
N THR A 463 28.87 -17.24 23.19
CA THR A 463 29.08 -18.48 23.95
C THR A 463 30.48 -18.99 23.64
N VAL A 464 31.25 -19.24 24.70
CA VAL A 464 32.67 -19.58 24.57
C VAL A 464 32.86 -21.05 24.87
N TYR A 465 33.55 -21.75 23.97
CA TYR A 465 33.98 -23.13 24.15
C TYR A 465 35.50 -23.18 24.23
N VAL A 466 36.02 -23.82 25.28
CA VAL A 466 37.46 -23.93 25.53
C VAL A 466 37.88 -25.38 25.46
N LEU A 467 38.97 -25.64 24.76
CA LEU A 467 39.60 -26.95 24.67
C LEU A 467 41.07 -26.84 25.07
N ASN A 468 41.51 -27.75 25.93
CA ASN A 468 42.94 -27.96 26.19
C ASN A 468 43.29 -29.40 25.82
N ALA A 469 44.31 -29.56 24.98
CA ALA A 469 44.72 -30.87 24.49
C ALA A 469 46.22 -30.93 24.29
N SER A 470 46.84 -32.06 24.63
CA SER A 470 48.24 -32.30 24.27
C SER A 470 48.39 -32.31 22.76
N LYS A 471 49.44 -31.65 22.27
CA LYS A 471 49.80 -31.62 20.86
C LYS A 471 50.25 -33.02 20.43
N ALA A 472 49.54 -33.62 19.47
CA ALA A 472 49.94 -34.90 18.90
C ALA A 472 51.21 -34.74 18.04
N GLN A 473 52.13 -35.70 18.14
CA GLN A 473 53.35 -35.71 17.35
C GLN A 473 53.01 -35.83 15.85
N GLY A 474 53.49 -34.89 15.03
CA GLY A 474 53.21 -34.87 13.59
C GLY A 474 51.80 -34.43 13.20
N ALA A 475 51.05 -33.75 14.07
CA ALA A 475 49.77 -33.14 13.72
C ALA A 475 49.97 -32.07 12.63
N THR A 476 49.36 -32.27 11.46
CA THR A 476 49.35 -31.30 10.34
C THR A 476 47.99 -30.65 10.15
N THR A 477 46.92 -31.28 10.64
CA THR A 477 45.55 -30.77 10.54
C THR A 477 44.80 -30.98 11.86
N LEU A 478 44.07 -29.95 12.26
CA LEU A 478 43.08 -30.00 13.34
C LEU A 478 41.67 -29.91 12.76
N GLY A 479 40.74 -30.70 13.31
CA GLY A 479 39.32 -30.62 13.01
C GLY A 479 38.53 -30.34 14.29
N LEU A 480 37.72 -29.29 14.31
CA LEU A 480 36.76 -29.02 15.38
C LEU A 480 35.36 -29.38 14.85
N VAL A 481 34.84 -30.50 15.31
CA VAL A 481 33.56 -31.04 14.87
C VAL A 481 32.47 -30.64 15.87
N PRO A 482 31.42 -29.90 15.47
CA PRO A 482 30.39 -29.45 16.40
C PRO A 482 29.50 -30.61 16.86
N ILE A 483 29.12 -30.56 18.14
CA ILE A 483 28.20 -31.50 18.79
C ILE A 483 26.96 -30.74 19.24
N PHE A 484 25.80 -31.23 18.84
CA PHE A 484 24.50 -30.65 19.10
C PHE A 484 23.70 -31.47 20.11
N SER A 485 22.79 -30.81 20.82
CA SER A 485 22.02 -31.39 21.92
C SER A 485 21.05 -32.50 21.51
N ARG A 486 20.61 -32.54 20.25
CA ARG A 486 19.68 -33.55 19.71
C ARG A 486 20.21 -34.22 18.45
N SER A 487 20.74 -33.45 17.50
CA SER A 487 21.27 -34.01 16.25
C SER A 487 22.68 -34.60 16.37
N ASN A 488 23.30 -34.46 17.55
CA ASN A 488 24.63 -34.97 17.84
C ASN A 488 25.68 -34.36 16.91
N VAL A 489 26.55 -35.15 16.28
CA VAL A 489 27.66 -34.65 15.45
C VAL A 489 27.16 -34.18 14.07
N LYS A 490 27.55 -32.97 13.67
CA LYS A 490 27.39 -32.46 12.29
C LYS A 490 28.74 -32.28 11.61
N ALA A 491 29.17 -33.31 10.87
CA ALA A 491 30.49 -33.33 10.25
C ALA A 491 30.63 -32.34 9.08
N ASP A 492 29.54 -31.96 8.43
CA ASP A 492 29.47 -30.93 7.40
C ASP A 492 29.71 -29.51 7.94
N GLU A 493 29.54 -29.31 9.25
CA GLU A 493 29.85 -28.07 9.97
C GLU A 493 31.25 -28.11 10.65
N THR A 494 32.18 -28.94 10.15
CA THR A 494 33.53 -29.06 10.74
C THR A 494 34.42 -27.85 10.41
N ILE A 495 35.03 -27.26 11.43
CA ILE A 495 36.08 -26.24 11.24
C ILE A 495 37.41 -26.97 11.06
N THR A 496 37.95 -26.92 9.84
CA THR A 496 39.24 -27.56 9.51
C THR A 496 40.36 -26.54 9.49
N ILE A 497 41.44 -26.82 10.21
CA ILE A 497 42.55 -25.91 10.42
C ILE A 497 43.84 -26.62 10.01
N GLN A 498 44.54 -26.07 9.02
CA GLN A 498 45.87 -26.54 8.64
C GLN A 498 46.90 -25.91 9.57
N LEU A 499 47.74 -26.75 10.18
CA LEU A 499 48.85 -26.30 11.02
C LEU A 499 50.06 -26.00 10.13
N PRO A 500 50.86 -24.99 10.48
CA PRO A 500 52.09 -24.65 9.75
C PRO A 500 53.16 -25.74 9.84
#